data_AF-I4EMN0-F1
#
_entry.id   AF-I4EMN0-F1
#
_cell.length_a   1.000
_cell.length_b   1.000
_cell.length_c   1.000
_cell.angle_alpha   90.00
_cell.angle_beta   90.00
_cell.angle_gamma   90.00
#
_symmetry.space_group_name_H-M   'P 1'
#
loop_
_entity.id
_entity.type
_entity.pdbx_description
1 polymer ?
#
loop_
_entity_poly.entity_id
_entity_poly.type
_entity_poly.pdbx_seq_one_letter_code
_entity_poly.pdbx_strand_id
1 'polypeptide(L)'
;MSEQVFEGVHMDLTPYRQLTFDYEPSDMRVAYRRTNPSSWEDIISWLEKQGSYDNEFTPGEVVAMVEDLRMLKSKKTPFTDNPDKAFQEAHGFRTEDNKKFAKDHQEIIQAAARSSS
;
A
#
# COMPACT_ATOMS: atom_id res chain seq x y z
N MET A 1 16.74 -17.90 -1.46
CA MET A 1 16.08 -16.60 -1.22
C MET A 1 15.98 -15.93 -2.57
N SER A 2 14.77 -15.78 -3.09
CA SER A 2 14.52 -15.23 -4.43
C SER A 2 14.07 -13.78 -4.28
N GLU A 3 14.99 -12.86 -4.56
CA GLU A 3 14.72 -11.43 -4.76
C GLU A 3 13.82 -11.27 -5.98
N GLN A 4 12.63 -10.67 -5.80
CA GLN A 4 11.80 -10.23 -6.92
C GLN A 4 11.57 -8.73 -6.75
N VAL A 5 12.07 -7.97 -7.71
CA VAL A 5 11.86 -6.52 -7.82
C VAL A 5 10.65 -6.31 -8.72
N PHE A 6 9.58 -5.73 -8.19
CA PHE A 6 8.45 -5.23 -8.96
C PHE A 6 8.43 -3.71 -8.86
N GLU A 7 8.51 -3.03 -10.01
CA GLU A 7 8.37 -1.57 -10.14
C GLU A 7 9.25 -0.71 -9.20
N GLY A 8 10.46 -1.18 -8.90
CA GLY A 8 11.43 -0.43 -8.09
C GLY A 8 11.26 -0.53 -6.58
N VAL A 9 10.32 -1.35 -6.10
CA VAL A 9 10.15 -1.65 -4.67
C VAL A 9 10.79 -3.01 -4.34
N HIS A 10 11.70 -3.01 -3.37
CA HIS A 10 12.34 -4.23 -2.86
C HIS A 10 11.36 -4.98 -1.94
N MET A 11 11.10 -6.25 -2.25
CA MET A 11 10.23 -7.13 -1.48
C MET A 11 11.04 -8.19 -0.72
N ASP A 12 11.07 -8.08 0.61
CA ASP A 12 11.50 -9.16 1.50
C ASP A 12 10.27 -9.89 2.06
N LEU A 13 10.11 -11.16 1.70
CA LEU A 13 9.01 -12.01 2.15
C LEU A 13 9.23 -12.41 3.62
N THR A 14 8.56 -11.74 4.55
CA THR A 14 8.54 -12.17 5.97
C THR A 14 7.37 -13.14 6.23
N PRO A 15 7.53 -14.12 7.15
CA PRO A 15 6.60 -15.25 7.27
C PRO A 15 5.26 -14.97 8.02
N TYR A 16 4.94 -13.71 8.38
CA TYR A 16 3.90 -13.44 9.39
C TYR A 16 2.62 -12.73 8.96
N ARG A 17 2.42 -12.40 7.69
CA ARG A 17 1.08 -12.03 7.20
C ARG A 17 0.85 -12.65 5.84
N GLN A 18 -0.33 -13.26 5.69
CA GLN A 18 -0.89 -13.58 4.38
C GLN A 18 -0.65 -12.36 3.50
N LEU A 19 -0.08 -12.56 2.31
CA LEU A 19 0.09 -11.50 1.34
C LEU A 19 -1.27 -10.77 1.24
N THR A 20 -1.35 -9.53 1.65
CA THR A 20 -2.52 -8.66 1.48
C THR A 20 -2.08 -7.61 0.48
N PHE A 21 -2.79 -7.49 -0.64
CA PHE A 21 -2.47 -6.52 -1.69
C PHE A 21 -3.29 -5.25 -1.60
N ASP A 22 -4.07 -5.12 -0.53
CA ASP A 22 -4.89 -3.95 -0.26
C ASP A 22 -4.76 -3.55 1.20
N TYR A 23 -4.97 -2.27 1.48
CA TYR A 23 -4.84 -1.67 2.79
C TYR A 23 -6.20 -1.24 3.34
N GLU A 24 -6.32 -1.28 4.65
CA GLU A 24 -7.49 -0.90 5.41
C GLU A 24 -7.34 0.50 6.04
N PRO A 25 -8.42 1.10 6.59
CA PRO A 25 -8.31 2.36 7.33
C PRO A 25 -7.30 2.31 8.47
N SER A 26 -7.08 1.14 9.10
CA SER A 26 -6.04 0.96 10.12
C SER A 26 -4.65 1.25 9.59
N ASP A 27 -4.35 0.83 8.37
CA ASP A 27 -3.01 0.93 7.80
C ASP A 27 -2.71 2.39 7.42
N MET A 28 -3.71 3.13 6.94
CA MET A 28 -3.60 4.58 6.76
C MET A 28 -3.30 5.27 8.10
N ARG A 29 -3.93 4.85 9.20
CA ARG A 29 -3.62 5.37 10.54
C ARG A 29 -2.19 5.02 10.98
N VAL A 30 -1.67 3.84 10.63
CA VAL A 30 -0.26 3.50 10.86
C VAL A 30 0.64 4.47 10.10
N ALA A 31 0.39 4.70 8.81
CA ALA A 31 1.19 5.59 7.97
C ALA A 31 1.27 7.01 8.57
N TYR A 32 0.12 7.55 9.01
CA TYR A 32 0.05 8.85 9.68
C TYR A 32 0.82 8.88 11.00
N ARG A 33 0.69 7.83 11.83
CA ARG A 33 1.40 7.73 13.10
C ARG A 33 2.92 7.65 12.92
N ARG A 34 3.39 6.95 11.89
CA ARG A 34 4.82 6.77 11.59
C ARG A 34 5.47 8.03 11.01
N THR A 35 4.71 8.82 10.26
CA THR A 35 5.26 9.95 9.49
C THR A 35 4.96 11.31 10.09
N ASN A 36 3.89 11.45 10.89
CA ASN A 36 3.33 12.74 11.32
C ASN A 36 3.29 13.75 10.16
N PRO A 37 2.55 13.42 9.07
CA PRO A 37 2.75 14.02 7.76
C PRO A 37 2.14 15.43 7.66
N SER A 38 2.75 16.26 6.82
CA SER A 38 2.23 17.58 6.45
C SER A 38 1.77 17.65 4.98
N SER A 39 2.05 16.60 4.21
CA SER A 39 1.69 16.47 2.80
C SER A 39 1.53 14.99 2.41
N TRP A 40 0.88 14.74 1.26
CA TRP A 40 0.83 13.40 0.67
C TRP A 40 2.22 12.85 0.34
N GLU A 41 3.15 13.73 -0.02
CA GLU A 41 4.52 13.36 -0.38
C GLU A 41 5.29 12.79 0.81
N ASP A 42 5.07 13.31 2.02
CA ASP A 42 5.74 12.83 3.23
C ASP A 42 5.41 11.35 3.47
N ILE A 43 4.14 10.97 3.26
CA ILE A 43 3.66 9.60 3.43
C ILE A 43 4.23 8.71 2.33
N ILE A 44 4.12 9.12 1.06
CA ILE A 44 4.64 8.37 -0.09
C ILE A 44 6.14 8.12 0.07
N SER A 45 6.91 9.17 0.35
CA SER A 45 8.37 9.09 0.53
C SER A 45 8.78 8.16 1.67
N TRP A 46 7.99 8.09 2.75
CA TRP A 46 8.25 7.16 3.84
C TRP A 46 7.90 5.72 3.46
N LEU A 47 6.74 5.50 2.85
CA LEU A 47 6.28 4.17 2.40
C LEU A 47 7.25 3.54 1.40
N GLU A 48 7.74 4.31 0.43
CA GLU A 48 8.72 3.83 -0.56
C GLU A 48 10.07 3.45 0.05
N LYS A 49 10.48 4.11 1.14
CA LYS A 49 11.78 3.89 1.78
C LYS A 49 11.75 2.84 2.89
N GLN A 50 10.65 2.78 3.65
CA GLN A 50 10.56 2.06 4.92
C GLN A 50 9.31 1.18 5.01
N GLY A 51 8.30 1.40 4.18
CA GLY A 51 7.01 0.72 4.29
C GLY A 51 7.12 -0.79 4.18
N SER A 52 7.92 -1.31 3.23
CA SER A 52 8.08 -2.77 3.05
C SER A 52 8.88 -3.44 4.17
N TYR A 53 9.60 -2.67 4.98
CA TYR A 53 10.37 -3.14 6.14
C TYR A 53 9.63 -2.92 7.47
N ASP A 54 8.52 -2.18 7.45
CA ASP A 54 7.73 -1.91 8.64
C ASP A 54 6.98 -3.17 9.07
N ASN A 55 6.89 -3.37 10.38
CA ASN A 55 6.32 -4.57 10.96
C ASN A 55 4.77 -4.59 10.94
N GLU A 56 4.13 -3.49 10.58
CA GLU A 56 2.68 -3.34 10.52
C GLU A 56 2.13 -3.29 9.09
N PHE A 57 3.00 -3.26 8.07
CA PHE A 57 2.62 -3.27 6.66
C PHE A 57 3.07 -4.55 5.95
N THR A 58 2.27 -5.00 4.99
CA THR A 58 2.72 -5.95 3.98
C THR A 58 3.22 -5.20 2.73
N PRO A 59 4.12 -5.79 1.92
CA PRO A 59 4.57 -5.13 0.69
C PRO A 59 3.43 -4.75 -0.26
N GLY A 60 2.35 -5.54 -0.29
CA GLY A 60 1.18 -5.26 -1.12
C GLY A 60 0.36 -4.06 -0.63
N GLU A 61 0.15 -3.94 0.69
CA GLU A 61 -0.47 -2.77 1.32
C GLU A 61 0.31 -1.49 0.99
N VAL A 62 1.64 -1.54 1.04
CA VAL A 62 2.52 -0.40 0.72
C VAL A 62 2.33 0.05 -0.72
N VAL A 63 2.37 -0.89 -1.68
CA VAL A 63 2.20 -0.58 -3.11
C VAL A 63 0.82 0.04 -3.37
N ALA A 64 -0.24 -0.60 -2.88
CA ALA A 64 -1.61 -0.11 -3.08
C ALA A 64 -1.82 1.29 -2.46
N MET A 65 -1.26 1.53 -1.27
CA MET A 65 -1.36 2.82 -0.60
C MET A 65 -0.57 3.91 -1.33
N VAL A 66 0.65 3.61 -1.78
CA VAL A 66 1.47 4.55 -2.54
C VAL A 66 0.77 4.98 -3.82
N GLU A 67 0.20 4.05 -4.58
CA GLU A 67 -0.52 4.36 -5.81
C GLU A 67 -1.75 5.23 -5.56
N ASP A 68 -2.57 4.91 -4.54
CA ASP A 68 -3.74 5.72 -4.24
C ASP A 68 -3.36 7.14 -3.73
N LEU A 69 -2.29 7.26 -2.94
CA LEU A 69 -1.77 8.57 -2.50
C LEU A 69 -1.19 9.38 -3.67
N ARG A 70 -0.48 8.74 -4.61
CA ARG A 70 -0.01 9.36 -5.86
C ARG A 70 -1.17 9.87 -6.69
N MET A 71 -2.29 9.15 -6.71
CA MET A 71 -3.52 9.61 -7.36
C MET A 71 -4.12 10.85 -6.70
N LEU A 72 -4.18 10.91 -5.36
CA LEU A 72 -4.61 12.13 -4.65
C LEU A 72 -3.74 13.32 -5.03
N LYS A 73 -2.41 13.13 -5.08
CA LYS A 73 -1.47 14.17 -5.50
C LYS A 73 -1.69 14.59 -6.96
N SER A 74 -1.86 13.63 -7.88
CA SER A 74 -2.12 13.87 -9.31
C SER A 74 -3.43 14.64 -9.54
N LYS A 75 -4.48 14.32 -8.77
CA LYS A 75 -5.78 15.01 -8.79
C LYS A 75 -5.77 16.36 -8.05
N LYS A 76 -4.63 16.74 -7.45
CA LYS A 76 -4.48 17.94 -6.61
C LYS A 76 -5.48 17.99 -5.45
N THR A 77 -5.84 16.82 -4.90
CA THR A 77 -6.70 16.74 -3.72
C THR A 77 -6.00 17.43 -2.54
N PRO A 78 -6.66 18.38 -1.84
CA PRO A 78 -6.07 19.04 -0.68
C PRO A 78 -5.63 18.02 0.37
N PHE A 79 -4.46 18.25 0.97
CA PHE A 79 -3.99 17.41 2.06
C PHE A 79 -4.94 17.48 3.28
N THR A 80 -5.10 16.36 3.98
CA THR A 80 -5.80 16.30 5.26
C THR A 80 -4.95 15.58 6.30
N ASP A 81 -4.98 16.09 7.53
CA ASP A 81 -4.39 15.49 8.72
C ASP A 81 -5.24 14.36 9.32
N ASN A 82 -6.45 14.13 8.79
CA ASN A 82 -7.34 13.07 9.23
C ASN A 82 -7.10 11.79 8.39
N PRO A 83 -6.57 10.71 9.00
CA PRO A 83 -6.26 9.48 8.28
C PRO A 83 -7.51 8.76 7.73
N ASP A 84 -8.65 8.82 8.42
CA ASP A 84 -9.87 8.16 7.95
C ASP A 84 -10.44 8.89 6.72
N LYS A 85 -10.35 10.23 6.72
CA LYS A 85 -10.71 11.04 5.56
C LYS A 85 -9.76 10.78 4.38
N ALA A 86 -8.45 10.73 4.65
CA ALA A 86 -7.46 10.40 3.63
C ALA A 86 -7.73 9.04 2.98
N PHE A 87 -8.05 8.02 3.79
CA PHE A 87 -8.44 6.71 3.30
C PHE A 87 -9.66 6.78 2.37
N GLN A 88 -10.72 7.48 2.79
CA GLN A 88 -11.95 7.64 2.00
C GLN A 88 -11.69 8.36 0.67
N GLU A 89 -10.90 9.43 0.69
CA GLU A 89 -10.55 10.16 -0.52
C GLU A 89 -9.70 9.29 -1.45
N ALA A 90 -8.69 8.61 -0.92
CA ALA A 90 -7.80 7.71 -1.66
C ALA A 90 -8.59 6.60 -2.36
N HIS A 91 -9.44 5.88 -1.62
CA HIS A 91 -10.30 4.83 -2.15
C HIS A 91 -11.40 5.35 -3.08
N GLY A 92 -11.88 6.57 -2.87
CA GLY A 92 -12.87 7.21 -3.74
C GLY A 92 -12.35 7.44 -5.16
N PHE A 93 -11.04 7.65 -5.33
CA PHE A 93 -10.40 7.79 -6.64
C PHE A 93 -9.92 6.47 -7.25
N ARG A 94 -10.08 5.35 -6.53
CA ARG A 94 -9.64 4.03 -7.01
C ARG A 94 -10.44 3.65 -8.26
N THR A 95 -9.80 3.77 -9.41
CA THR A 95 -10.36 3.41 -10.72
C THR A 95 -10.54 1.90 -10.82
N GLU A 96 -11.34 1.45 -11.78
CA GLU A 96 -11.51 0.01 -12.07
C GLU A 96 -10.17 -0.68 -12.42
N ASP A 97 -9.19 0.06 -12.97
CA ASP A 97 -7.85 -0.47 -13.24
C ASP A 97 -7.06 -0.80 -11.97
N ASN A 98 -7.14 0.05 -10.94
CA ASN A 98 -6.51 -0.22 -9.63
C ASN A 98 -7.20 -1.38 -8.90
N LYS A 99 -8.54 -1.48 -9.01
CA LYS A 99 -9.28 -2.63 -8.47
C LYS A 99 -8.92 -3.93 -9.19
N LYS A 100 -8.72 -3.87 -10.51
CA LYS A 100 -8.26 -5.00 -11.32
C LYS A 100 -6.84 -5.41 -10.93
N PHE A 101 -5.92 -4.46 -10.74
CA PHE A 101 -4.58 -4.74 -10.23
C PHE A 101 -4.61 -5.44 -8.87
N ALA A 102 -5.34 -4.88 -7.89
CA ALA A 102 -5.48 -5.48 -6.56
C ALA A 102 -6.07 -6.90 -6.63
N LYS A 103 -7.07 -7.13 -7.49
CA LYS A 103 -7.69 -8.43 -7.70
C LYS A 103 -6.77 -9.44 -8.39
N ASP A 104 -6.10 -9.03 -9.48
CA ASP A 104 -5.18 -9.88 -10.24
C ASP A 104 -4.00 -10.33 -9.35
N HIS A 105 -3.52 -9.44 -8.48
CA HIS A 105 -2.49 -9.78 -7.49
C HIS A 105 -3.03 -10.65 -6.34
N GLN A 106 -4.30 -10.51 -5.96
CA GLN A 106 -4.94 -11.40 -4.98
C GLN A 106 -5.03 -12.86 -5.47
N GLU A 107 -5.28 -13.08 -6.76
CA GLU A 107 -5.30 -14.41 -7.36
C GLU A 107 -3.91 -15.08 -7.32
N ILE A 108 -2.83 -14.30 -7.45
CA ILE A 108 -1.44 -14.80 -7.32
C ILE A 108 -1.18 -15.35 -5.91
N ILE A 109 -1.75 -14.74 -4.86
CA ILE A 109 -1.63 -15.24 -3.48
C ILE A 109 -2.32 -16.57 -3.32
N GLN A 110 -3.54 -16.69 -3.84
CA GLN A 110 -4.31 -17.93 -3.72
C GLN A 110 -3.61 -19.06 -4.48
N ALA A 111 -3.00 -18.75 -5.63
CA ALA A 111 -2.19 -19.69 -6.39
C ALA A 111 -0.88 -20.08 -5.66
N ALA A 112 -0.16 -19.11 -5.09
CA ALA A 112 1.07 -19.35 -4.34
C ALA A 112 0.82 -20.15 -3.03
N ALA A 113 -0.26 -19.83 -2.31
CA ALA A 113 -0.68 -20.54 -1.12
C ALA A 113 -1.11 -21.98 -1.42
N ARG A 114 -1.80 -22.23 -2.55
CA ARG A 114 -2.17 -23.59 -3.00
C ARG A 114 -0.98 -24.43 -3.47
N SER A 115 0.06 -23.80 -4.00
CA SER A 115 1.27 -24.49 -4.49
C SER A 115 2.24 -24.88 -3.37
N SER A 116 1.96 -24.44 -2.13
CA SER A 116 2.76 -24.70 -0.93
C SER A 116 2.14 -25.78 -0.02
N SER A 117 1.05 -26.42 -0.45
CA SER A 117 0.39 -27.57 0.19
C SER A 117 0.64 -28.85 -0.60
#